data_AF-H1W1U7-F1
#
_entry.id   AF-H1W1U7-F1
#
_cell.length_a   1.000
_cell.length_b   1.000
_cell.length_c   1.000
_cell.angle_alpha   90.00
_cell.angle_beta   90.00
_cell.angle_gamma   90.00
#
_symmetry.space_group_name_H-M   'P 1'
#
loop_
_entity.id
_entity.type
_entity.pdbx_description
1 polymer ?
#
loop_
_entity_poly.entity_id
_entity_poly.type
_entity_poly.pdbx_seq_one_letter_code
_entity_poly.pdbx_strand_id
1 'polypeptide(L)'
;TTTNQEAVLFVCILFVDDRPQYRRGNRVLVGIASLNIVVYACAKFYYVWRNKQRDQIWDAMSPEERQRYLDTTTDKGSKRLDFRFVS
;
A
#
# COMPACT_ATOMS: atom_id res chain seq x y z
N THR A 1 -29.62 52.19 3.08
CA THR A 1 -28.29 52.01 3.68
C THR A 1 -28.18 50.76 4.54
N THR A 2 -29.29 50.15 5.00
CA THR A 2 -29.30 48.91 5.81
C THR A 2 -28.98 47.63 5.04
N THR A 3 -29.42 47.50 3.79
CA THR A 3 -29.19 46.29 2.95
C THR A 3 -27.72 45.98 2.68
N ASN A 4 -26.86 47.01 2.59
CA ASN A 4 -25.43 46.82 2.38
C ASN A 4 -24.71 46.36 3.67
N GLN A 5 -25.19 46.76 4.85
CA GLN A 5 -24.62 46.31 6.13
C GLN A 5 -24.99 44.84 6.42
N GLU A 6 -26.23 44.44 6.12
CA GLU A 6 -26.69 43.04 6.24
C GLU A 6 -25.90 42.10 5.32
N ALA A 7 -25.66 42.49 4.07
CA ALA A 7 -24.89 41.70 3.11
C ALA A 7 -23.42 41.53 3.53
N VAL A 8 -22.80 42.58 4.06
CA VAL A 8 -21.43 42.53 4.59
C VAL A 8 -21.37 41.63 5.83
N LEU A 9 -22.35 41.72 6.73
CA LEU A 9 -22.41 40.88 7.93
C LEU A 9 -22.57 39.40 7.56
N PHE A 10 -23.44 39.09 6.60
CA PHE A 10 -23.68 37.74 6.13
C PHE A 10 -22.43 37.13 5.48
N VAL A 11 -21.77 37.89 4.60
CA VAL A 11 -20.49 37.48 3.98
C VAL A 11 -19.41 37.26 5.05
N CYS A 12 -19.25 38.18 6.01
CA CYS A 12 -18.28 38.03 7.08
C CYS A 12 -18.52 36.77 7.93
N ILE A 13 -19.78 36.43 8.25
CA ILE A 13 -20.11 35.20 8.99
C ILE A 13 -19.74 33.96 8.17
N LEU A 14 -20.11 33.90 6.89
CA LEU A 14 -19.77 32.75 6.03
C LEU A 14 -18.24 32.55 5.90
N PHE A 15 -17.48 33.62 5.69
CA PHE A 15 -16.02 33.54 5.54
C PHE A 15 -15.28 33.30 6.86
N VAL A 16 -15.82 33.76 8.00
CA VAL A 16 -15.24 33.52 9.33
C VAL A 16 -15.56 32.11 9.84
N ASP A 17 -16.76 31.59 9.55
CA ASP A 17 -17.19 30.23 9.95
C ASP A 17 -16.56 29.12 9.07
N ASP A 18 -16.15 29.44 7.84
CA ASP A 18 -15.33 28.57 6.98
C ASP A 18 -13.93 28.25 7.56
N ARG A 19 -13.56 28.85 8.70
CA ARG A 19 -12.23 28.69 9.34
C ARG A 19 -12.35 28.37 10.84
N PRO A 20 -12.74 27.14 11.22
CA PRO A 20 -11.82 26.36 12.08
C PRO A 20 -11.93 24.82 11.99
N GLN A 21 -12.40 24.20 10.90
CA GLN A 21 -12.63 22.73 10.92
C GLN A 21 -12.11 21.86 9.78
N TYR A 22 -11.12 22.32 9.03
CA TYR A 22 -10.30 21.42 8.20
C TYR A 22 -9.45 20.42 9.00
N ARG A 23 -9.39 20.53 10.34
CA ARG A 23 -8.68 19.55 11.19
C ARG A 23 -9.30 18.15 11.13
N ARG A 24 -10.63 18.05 10.96
CA ARG A 24 -11.31 16.74 10.83
C ARG A 24 -11.11 16.16 9.43
N GLY A 25 -11.39 16.94 8.39
CA GLY A 25 -11.24 16.49 6.99
C GLY A 25 -9.80 16.13 6.63
N ASN A 26 -8.83 16.97 6.97
CA ASN A 26 -7.41 16.71 6.67
C ASN A 26 -6.87 15.48 7.40
N ARG A 27 -7.35 15.18 8.61
CA ARG A 27 -6.95 13.96 9.34
C ARG A 27 -7.41 12.68 8.63
N VAL A 28 -8.59 12.69 8.03
CA VAL A 28 -9.09 11.55 7.24
C VAL A 28 -8.27 11.38 5.96
N LEU A 29 -7.96 12.47 5.26
CA LEU A 29 -7.12 12.43 4.06
C LEU A 29 -5.71 11.88 4.34
N VAL A 30 -5.07 12.35 5.42
CA VAL A 30 -3.76 11.83 5.86
C VAL A 30 -3.87 10.37 6.30
N GLY A 31 -4.98 9.98 6.95
CA GLY A 31 -5.26 8.59 7.31
C GLY A 31 -5.37 7.68 6.08
N ILE A 32 -6.09 8.09 5.05
CA ILE A 32 -6.24 7.32 3.80
C ILE A 32 -4.91 7.27 3.03
N ALA A 33 -4.17 8.37 2.96
CA ALA A 33 -2.86 8.42 2.29
C ALA A 33 -1.83 7.52 2.99
N SER A 34 -1.75 7.58 4.33
CA SER A 34 -0.86 6.70 5.10
C SER A 34 -1.28 5.22 5.00
N LEU A 35 -2.57 4.91 5.03
CA LEU A 35 -3.06 3.55 4.81
C LEU A 35 -2.66 3.02 3.44
N ASN A 36 -2.77 3.83 2.38
CA ASN A 36 -2.30 3.43 1.05
C ASN A 36 -0.82 3.07 1.04
N ILE A 37 0.03 3.94 1.60
CA ILE A 37 1.48 3.71 1.69
C ILE A 37 1.75 2.39 2.45
N VAL A 38 1.06 2.17 3.57
CA VAL A 38 1.20 0.94 4.35
C VAL A 38 0.76 -0.28 3.54
N VAL A 39 -0.36 -0.24 2.83
CA VAL A 39 -0.83 -1.37 2.00
C VAL A 39 0.18 -1.71 0.91
N TYR A 40 0.72 -0.72 0.19
CA TYR A 40 1.74 -0.97 -0.82
C TYR A 40 3.05 -1.48 -0.21
N ALA A 41 3.48 -0.93 0.93
CA ALA A 41 4.65 -1.40 1.64
C ALA A 41 4.48 -2.85 2.14
N CYS A 42 3.32 -3.19 2.69
CA CYS A 42 2.98 -4.55 3.13
C CYS A 42 2.94 -5.52 1.94
N ALA A 43 2.34 -5.13 0.81
CA ALA A 43 2.32 -5.96 -0.39
C ALA A 43 3.75 -6.24 -0.89
N LYS A 44 4.58 -5.20 -1.01
CA LYS A 44 5.99 -5.34 -1.39
C LYS A 44 6.75 -6.23 -0.42
N PHE A 45 6.61 -5.98 0.88
CA PHE A 45 7.29 -6.77 1.92
C PHE A 45 6.86 -8.23 1.88
N TYR A 46 5.57 -8.51 1.70
CA TYR A 46 5.03 -9.85 1.57
C TYR A 46 5.68 -10.61 0.41
N TYR A 47 5.77 -10.00 -0.78
CA TYR A 47 6.39 -10.64 -1.95
C TYR A 47 7.90 -10.83 -1.77
N VAL A 48 8.60 -9.86 -1.18
CA VAL A 48 10.05 -9.98 -0.88
C VAL A 48 10.30 -11.10 0.13
N TRP A 49 9.53 -11.16 1.22
CA TRP A 49 9.67 -12.20 2.24
C TRP A 49 9.36 -13.58 1.66
N ARG A 50 8.30 -13.70 0.85
CA ARG A 50 7.94 -14.97 0.22
C ARG A 50 9.03 -15.45 -0.74
N ASN A 51 9.62 -14.56 -1.54
CA ASN A 51 10.76 -14.91 -2.39
C ASN A 51 11.98 -15.33 -1.56
N LYS A 52 12.30 -14.62 -0.48
CA LYS A 52 13.43 -14.96 0.41
C LYS A 52 13.29 -16.35 1.03
N GLN A 53 12.08 -16.74 1.46
CA GLN A 53 11.83 -18.09 1.98
C GLN A 53 12.07 -19.17 0.91
N ARG A 54 11.69 -18.90 -0.34
CA ARG A 54 11.91 -19.85 -1.45
C ARG A 54 13.38 -19.91 -1.85
N ASP A 55 14.06 -18.76 -1.92
CA ASP A 55 15.50 -18.69 -2.19
C ASP A 55 16.28 -19.44 -1.10
N GLN A 56 15.90 -19.36 0.17
CA GLN A 56 16.54 -20.14 1.25
C GLN A 56 16.42 -21.66 1.03
N ILE A 57 15.25 -22.14 0.60
CA ILE A 57 15.04 -23.56 0.31
C ILE A 57 15.84 -23.97 -0.94
N TRP A 58 15.85 -23.12 -1.97
CA TRP A 58 16.63 -23.34 -3.18
C TRP A 58 18.14 -23.39 -2.91
N ASP A 59 18.64 -22.43 -2.15
CA ASP A 59 20.05 -22.29 -1.78
C ASP A 59 20.52 -23.44 -0.89
N ALA A 60 19.64 -23.99 -0.05
CA ALA A 60 19.93 -25.17 0.77
C ALA A 60 19.99 -26.49 -0.03
N MET A 61 19.38 -26.58 -1.22
CA MET A 61 19.44 -27.79 -2.06
C MET A 61 20.80 -27.93 -2.77
N SER A 62 21.33 -29.15 -2.83
CA SER A 62 22.52 -29.47 -3.62
C SER A 62 22.23 -29.37 -5.13
N PRO A 63 23.25 -29.23 -6.00
CA PRO A 63 23.08 -29.20 -7.45
C PRO A 63 22.31 -30.42 -7.99
N GLU A 64 22.57 -31.60 -7.45
CA GLU A 64 21.93 -32.86 -7.83
C GLU A 64 20.46 -32.91 -7.38
N GLU A 65 20.16 -32.37 -6.21
CA GLU A 65 18.80 -32.26 -5.68
C GLU A 65 17.97 -31.25 -6.48
N ARG A 66 18.57 -30.13 -6.89
CA ARG A 66 17.92 -29.15 -7.78
C ARG A 66 17.61 -29.75 -9.13
N GLN A 67 18.55 -30.50 -9.71
CA GLN A 67 18.32 -31.18 -10.99
C GLN A 67 17.20 -32.22 -10.87
N ARG A 68 17.21 -33.03 -9.80
CA ARG A 68 16.12 -33.96 -9.51
C ARG A 68 14.79 -33.24 -9.32
N TYR A 69 14.76 -32.11 -8.63
CA TYR A 69 13.54 -31.30 -8.47
C TYR A 69 13.02 -30.81 -9.82
N LEU A 70 13.88 -30.31 -10.71
CA LEU A 70 13.48 -29.87 -12.05
C LEU A 70 12.93 -31.02 -12.91
N ASP A 71 13.54 -32.20 -12.81
CA ASP A 71 13.18 -33.36 -13.64
C ASP A 71 11.91 -34.06 -13.14
N THR A 72 11.62 -33.99 -11.83
CA THR A 72 10.53 -34.75 -11.20
C THR A 72 9.36 -33.88 -10.72
N THR A 73 9.49 -32.55 -10.71
CA THR A 73 8.44 -31.68 -10.16
C THR A 73 7.19 -31.68 -11.04
N THR A 74 6.04 -31.88 -10.40
CA THR A 74 4.71 -31.72 -11.03
C THR A 74 4.14 -30.32 -10.74
N ASP A 75 4.88 -29.47 -10.03
CA ASP A 75 4.46 -28.12 -9.71
C ASP A 75 4.33 -27.29 -10.99
N LYS A 76 3.21 -26.55 -11.12
CA LYS A 76 2.94 -25.68 -12.28
C LYS A 76 2.88 -24.22 -11.87
N GLY A 77 3.43 -23.35 -12.72
CA GLY A 77 3.35 -21.89 -12.57
C GLY A 77 3.92 -21.39 -11.25
N SER A 78 3.12 -20.63 -10.50
CA SER A 78 3.54 -19.96 -9.26
C SER A 78 3.93 -20.90 -8.11
N LYS A 79 3.62 -22.19 -8.21
CA LYS A 79 3.95 -23.21 -7.21
C LYS A 79 5.39 -23.71 -7.33
N ARG A 80 6.03 -23.60 -8.49
CA ARG A 80 7.42 -24.08 -8.69
C ARG A 80 8.41 -23.24 -7.87
N LEU A 81 9.40 -23.90 -7.26
CA LEU A 81 10.43 -23.23 -6.45
C LEU A 81 11.31 -22.26 -7.25
N ASP A 82 11.47 -22.49 -8.55
CA ASP A 82 12.22 -21.61 -9.46
C ASP A 82 11.41 -20.39 -9.93
N PHE A 83 10.11 -20.33 -9.62
CA PHE A 83 9.28 -19.19 -9.94
C PHE A 83 9.53 -18.03 -8.98
N ARG A 84 10.11 -16.95 -9.51
CA ARG A 84 10.26 -15.67 -8.80
C ARG A 84 9.07 -14.76 -9.06
N PHE A 85 8.41 -14.32 -7.99
CA PHE A 85 7.45 -13.23 -8.10
C PHE A 85 8.24 -11.95 -8.39
N VAL A 86 8.03 -11.34 -9.57
CA VAL A 86 8.56 -10.00 -9.86
C VAL A 86 7.86 -9.03 -8.91
N SER A 87 8.64 -8.31 -8.10
CA SER A 87 8.15 -7.28 -7.17
C SER A 87 8.02 -5.94 -7.87
#